data_AF-R4X9V9-F1
#
_entry.id   AF-R4X9V9-F1
#
_cell.length_a   1.000
_cell.length_b   1.000
_cell.length_c   1.000
_cell.angle_alpha   90.00
_cell.angle_beta   90.00
_cell.angle_gamma   90.00
#
_symmetry.space_group_name_H-M   'P 1'
#
loop_
_entity.id
_entity.type
_entity.pdbx_description
1 polymer ?
#
loop_
_entity_poly.entity_id
_entity_poly.type
_entity_poly.pdbx_seq_one_letter_code
_entity_poly.pdbx_strand_id
1 'polypeptide(L)'
;MSVPSSPRVPMSPDLARRRIPRPKDKRRALRDFYGIQQNQNTGPVEYDALLDGPNFNVQEYLLKLNEDSDIKKLLKLENQMIRDIRVLDGERKALVYDNYGRMISATDTIKHVTTDMQPMDRETFEPILKSISDLTRDINDHGQAQAQTEELTELDPDDMMKDWLTTGPARVRELMRNAAFAVAEVELKEIQENLDSAGLEAPTKEDIVAELEVLAAEIRKIRNEEAPVFEVEGDDSNKAAHTS
;
A
#
# COMPACT_ATOMS: atom_id res chain seq x y z
N MET A 1 -26.22 42.50 -66.13
CA MET A 1 -26.68 41.88 -64.87
C MET A 1 -25.51 41.09 -64.32
N SER A 2 -24.99 41.55 -63.18
CA SER A 2 -23.71 41.15 -62.61
C SER A 2 -23.86 39.93 -61.71
N VAL A 3 -22.92 38.99 -61.84
CA VAL A 3 -22.80 37.76 -61.03
C VAL A 3 -22.24 38.11 -59.65
N PRO A 4 -22.79 37.60 -58.53
CA PRO A 4 -22.20 37.81 -57.21
C PRO A 4 -21.00 36.87 -57.00
N SER A 5 -19.85 37.48 -56.71
CA SER A 5 -18.61 36.85 -56.27
C SER A 5 -18.74 36.40 -54.81
N SER A 6 -18.56 35.10 -54.53
CA SER A 6 -18.50 34.58 -53.16
C SER A 6 -17.12 34.84 -52.53
N PRO A 7 -17.07 35.18 -51.23
CA PRO A 7 -15.85 35.59 -50.56
C PRO A 7 -14.88 34.42 -50.35
N ARG A 8 -13.62 34.69 -50.71
CA ARG A 8 -12.45 33.84 -50.50
C ARG A 8 -12.20 33.71 -49.00
N VAL A 9 -12.46 32.53 -48.41
CA VAL A 9 -12.04 32.23 -47.04
C VAL A 9 -10.51 32.14 -47.03
N PRO A 10 -9.80 32.90 -46.17
CA PRO A 10 -8.35 32.79 -46.07
C PRO A 10 -8.00 31.41 -45.49
N MET A 11 -7.09 30.69 -46.16
CA MET A 11 -6.40 29.56 -45.55
C MET A 11 -5.64 30.06 -44.33
N SER A 12 -6.03 29.63 -43.14
CA SER A 12 -5.19 29.71 -41.95
C SER A 12 -4.25 28.50 -41.96
N PRO A 13 -2.92 28.67 -42.08
CA PRO A 13 -1.98 27.58 -41.86
C PRO A 13 -1.72 27.51 -40.36
N ASP A 14 -2.67 26.96 -39.62
CA ASP A 14 -2.39 26.54 -38.25
C ASP A 14 -3.09 25.23 -37.94
N LEU A 15 -2.65 24.19 -38.66
CA LEU A 15 -2.46 22.89 -38.03
C LEU A 15 -1.34 23.07 -36.99
N ALA A 16 -1.66 23.79 -35.93
CA ALA A 16 -0.86 23.83 -34.73
C ALA A 16 -0.57 22.38 -34.41
N ARG A 17 0.70 22.02 -34.54
CA ARG A 17 1.27 20.77 -34.08
C ARG A 17 0.48 20.35 -32.85
N ARG A 18 -0.36 19.31 -32.96
CA ARG A 18 -0.69 18.49 -31.80
C ARG A 18 0.65 17.93 -31.36
N ARG A 19 1.38 18.73 -30.59
CA ARG A 19 2.60 18.33 -29.92
C ARG A 19 2.12 17.19 -29.06
N ILE A 20 2.42 15.97 -29.47
CA ILE A 20 2.33 14.81 -28.60
C ILE A 20 3.05 15.29 -27.32
N PRO A 21 2.36 15.39 -26.18
CA PRO A 21 2.97 15.91 -24.96
C PRO A 21 4.23 15.11 -24.74
N ARG A 22 5.36 15.78 -24.49
CA ARG A 22 6.62 15.05 -24.37
C ARG A 22 6.45 14.05 -23.21
N PRO A 23 7.08 12.88 -23.24
CA PRO A 23 6.92 11.86 -22.19
C PRO A 23 7.11 12.40 -20.76
N LYS A 24 7.96 13.42 -20.61
CA LYS A 24 8.18 14.16 -19.35
C LYS A 24 6.95 14.92 -18.86
N ASP A 25 6.15 15.48 -19.77
CA ASP A 25 4.96 16.27 -19.46
C ASP A 25 3.80 15.36 -19.00
N LYS A 26 3.70 14.15 -19.57
CA LYS A 26 2.70 13.14 -19.15
C LYS A 26 3.03 12.54 -17.78
N ARG A 27 4.30 12.24 -17.53
CA ARG A 27 4.77 11.79 -16.21
C ARG A 27 4.50 12.83 -15.14
N ARG A 28 4.71 14.12 -15.45
CA ARG A 28 4.37 15.22 -14.54
C ARG A 28 2.87 15.30 -14.28
N ALA A 29 2.03 15.23 -15.32
CA ALA A 29 0.58 15.28 -15.16
C ALA A 29 0.01 14.09 -14.37
N LEU A 30 0.52 12.87 -14.59
CA LEU A 30 0.14 11.69 -13.80
C LEU A 30 0.57 11.86 -12.33
N ARG A 31 1.78 12.35 -12.11
CA ARG A 31 2.30 12.62 -10.77
C ARG A 31 1.45 13.66 -10.03
N ASP A 32 1.04 14.73 -10.71
CA ASP A 32 0.17 15.77 -10.15
C ASP A 32 -1.26 15.22 -9.89
N PHE A 33 -1.76 14.30 -10.73
CA PHE A 33 -3.06 13.63 -10.56
C PHE A 33 -3.11 12.69 -9.34
N TYR A 34 -2.02 11.98 -9.06
CA TYR A 34 -1.89 11.12 -7.88
C TYR A 34 -1.41 11.87 -6.63
N GLY A 35 -1.31 13.21 -6.67
CA GLY A 35 -0.88 14.01 -5.52
C GLY A 35 0.58 13.78 -5.09
N ILE A 36 1.41 13.19 -5.94
CA ILE A 36 2.82 12.88 -5.67
C ILE A 36 3.64 14.19 -5.82
N GLN A 37 3.42 15.13 -4.92
CA GLN A 37 4.22 16.36 -4.90
C GLN A 37 5.63 16.03 -4.41
N GLN A 38 6.61 16.54 -5.16
CA GLN A 38 8.03 16.32 -4.92
C GLN A 38 8.44 17.10 -3.66
N ASN A 39 8.13 16.56 -2.48
CA ASN A 39 8.70 17.05 -1.23
C ASN A 39 10.21 16.78 -1.32
N GLN A 40 11.00 17.84 -1.22
CA GLN A 40 12.46 17.90 -1.48
C GLN A 40 13.32 17.10 -0.47
N ASN A 41 12.76 16.09 0.19
CA ASN A 41 13.48 15.12 1.01
C ASN A 41 13.54 13.71 0.39
N THR A 42 13.05 13.52 -0.83
CA THR A 42 13.33 12.28 -1.56
C THR A 42 14.74 12.36 -2.15
N GLY A 43 15.71 11.91 -1.35
CA GLY A 43 16.90 11.30 -1.92
C GLY A 43 16.51 10.17 -2.89
N PRO A 44 17.48 9.51 -3.57
CA PRO A 44 17.17 8.27 -4.26
C PRO A 44 16.32 7.41 -3.32
N VAL A 45 15.17 6.92 -3.78
CA VAL A 45 14.45 5.87 -3.04
C VAL A 45 15.52 4.82 -2.84
N GLU A 46 15.98 4.68 -1.59
CA GLU A 46 16.93 3.64 -1.24
C GLU A 46 16.10 2.38 -1.36
N TYR A 47 16.12 1.78 -2.55
CA TYR A 47 15.58 0.46 -2.78
C TYR A 47 16.27 -0.40 -1.75
N ASP A 48 15.54 -0.77 -0.71
CA ASP A 48 16.05 -1.70 0.26
C ASP A 48 16.18 -3.02 -0.49
N ALA A 49 17.39 -3.27 -1.03
CA ALA A 49 17.68 -4.42 -1.87
C ALA A 49 17.41 -5.74 -1.15
N LEU A 50 17.21 -5.67 0.17
CA LEU A 50 16.75 -6.76 1.02
C LEU A 50 15.26 -7.11 0.79
N LEU A 51 14.40 -6.11 0.60
CA LEU A 51 12.96 -6.27 0.33
C LEU A 51 12.71 -6.84 -1.08
N ASP A 52 13.50 -6.40 -2.06
CA ASP A 52 13.36 -6.82 -3.48
C ASP A 52 14.15 -8.10 -3.83
N GLY A 53 14.75 -8.74 -2.82
CA GLY A 53 15.57 -9.93 -3.01
C GLY A 53 14.74 -11.20 -3.29
N PRO A 54 15.21 -12.14 -4.14
CA PRO A 54 14.50 -13.38 -4.45
C PRO A 54 14.32 -14.33 -3.25
N ASN A 55 15.07 -14.09 -2.17
CA ASN A 55 15.01 -14.84 -0.91
C ASN A 55 14.42 -14.01 0.24
N PHE A 56 13.66 -12.95 -0.05
CA PHE A 56 13.06 -12.12 0.98
C PHE A 56 12.11 -12.95 1.86
N ASN A 57 12.39 -13.00 3.15
CA ASN A 57 11.54 -13.65 4.14
C ASN A 57 10.81 -12.58 4.95
N VAL A 58 9.51 -12.44 4.68
CA VAL A 58 8.62 -11.48 5.35
C VAL A 58 8.66 -11.67 6.87
N GLN A 59 8.63 -12.92 7.34
CA GLN A 59 8.55 -13.20 8.78
C GLN A 59 9.84 -12.80 9.51
N GLU A 60 11.00 -13.07 8.92
CA GLU A 60 12.28 -12.67 9.51
C GLU A 60 12.46 -11.15 9.53
N TYR A 61 11.99 -10.48 8.46
CA TYR A 61 12.00 -9.02 8.38
C TYR A 61 11.08 -8.39 9.41
N LEU A 62 9.84 -8.87 9.55
CA LEU A 62 8.88 -8.37 10.52
C LEU A 62 9.32 -8.61 11.97
N LEU A 63 9.93 -9.76 12.27
CA LEU A 63 10.47 -10.04 13.60
C LEU A 63 11.59 -9.05 13.97
N LYS A 64 12.56 -8.83 13.08
CA LYS A 64 13.62 -7.83 13.30
C LYS A 64 13.06 -6.41 13.43
N LEU A 65 12.09 -6.08 12.58
CA LEU A 65 11.45 -4.77 12.62
C LEU A 65 10.72 -4.55 13.95
N ASN A 66 10.04 -5.57 14.48
CA ASN A 66 9.33 -5.50 15.76
C ASN A 66 10.26 -5.44 16.97
N GLU A 67 11.44 -6.09 16.91
CA GLU A 67 12.44 -6.02 17.99
C GLU A 67 13.11 -4.64 18.08
N ASP A 68 13.30 -3.94 16.96
CA ASP A 68 14.09 -2.70 16.89
C ASP A 68 13.26 -1.40 16.79
N SER A 69 11.93 -1.51 16.61
CA SER A 69 11.07 -0.37 16.26
C SER A 69 10.00 -0.07 17.30
N ASP A 70 9.89 1.21 17.64
CA ASP A 70 8.77 1.76 18.38
C ASP A 70 7.54 1.92 17.47
N ILE A 71 6.33 1.89 18.03
CA ILE A 71 5.05 1.96 17.27
C ILE A 71 4.99 3.19 16.36
N LYS A 72 5.55 4.34 16.80
CA LYS A 72 5.63 5.55 15.97
C LYS A 72 6.50 5.36 14.73
N LYS A 73 7.57 4.55 14.83
CA LYS A 73 8.39 4.20 13.67
C LYS A 73 7.64 3.26 12.74
N LEU A 74 6.88 2.30 13.28
CA LEU A 74 6.10 1.35 12.50
C LEU A 74 4.99 2.05 11.68
N LEU A 75 4.24 2.96 12.29
CA LEU A 75 3.20 3.76 11.61
C LEU A 75 3.80 4.69 10.53
N LYS A 76 5.00 5.24 10.77
CA LYS A 76 5.71 6.03 9.75
C LYS A 76 6.17 5.17 8.58
N LEU A 77 6.65 3.96 8.86
CA LEU A 77 7.05 3.00 7.83
C LEU A 77 5.84 2.56 6.99
N GLU A 78 4.68 2.33 7.61
CA GLU A 78 3.45 2.00 6.90
C GLU A 78 3.06 3.10 5.89
N ASN A 79 3.03 4.36 6.32
CA ASN A 79 2.78 5.48 5.42
C ASN A 79 3.84 5.60 4.31
N GLN A 80 5.10 5.30 4.62
CA GLN A 80 6.16 5.28 3.61
C GLN A 80 5.93 4.17 2.59
N MET A 81 5.55 2.97 3.01
CA MET A 81 5.20 1.87 2.11
C MET A 81 3.98 2.21 1.25
N ILE A 82 2.95 2.85 1.81
CA ILE A 82 1.78 3.32 1.03
C ILE A 82 2.23 4.31 -0.04
N ARG A 83 3.11 5.26 0.29
CA ARG A 83 3.71 6.18 -0.69
C ARG A 83 4.46 5.43 -1.78
N ASP A 84 5.31 4.49 -1.39
CA ASP A 84 6.15 3.75 -2.33
C ASP A 84 5.29 2.91 -3.27
N ILE A 85 4.23 2.27 -2.77
CA ILE A 85 3.23 1.55 -3.59
C ILE A 85 2.56 2.51 -4.58
N ARG A 86 2.12 3.70 -4.14
CA ARG A 86 1.49 4.71 -5.02
C ARG A 86 2.46 5.22 -6.09
N VAL A 87 3.73 5.43 -5.73
CA VAL A 87 4.78 5.84 -6.68
C VAL A 87 5.03 4.73 -7.69
N LEU A 88 5.23 3.49 -7.24
CA LEU A 88 5.43 2.32 -8.11
C LEU A 88 4.24 2.10 -9.03
N ASP A 89 3.01 2.29 -8.54
CA ASP A 89 1.80 2.24 -9.38
C ASP A 89 1.77 3.39 -10.38
N GLY A 90 2.11 4.62 -9.97
CA GLY A 90 2.24 5.76 -10.88
C GLY A 90 3.29 5.54 -11.98
N GLU A 91 4.43 4.93 -11.63
CA GLU A 91 5.48 4.56 -12.58
C GLU A 91 5.04 3.46 -13.52
N ARG A 92 4.40 2.41 -13.00
CA ARG A 92 3.78 1.33 -13.77
C ARG A 92 2.77 1.89 -14.77
N LYS A 93 1.84 2.74 -14.30
CA LYS A 93 0.85 3.41 -15.16
C LYS A 93 1.53 4.27 -16.21
N ALA A 94 2.54 5.06 -15.85
CA ALA A 94 3.28 5.87 -16.82
C ALA A 94 3.98 5.01 -17.89
N LEU A 95 4.56 3.86 -17.53
CA LEU A 95 5.13 2.91 -18.49
C LEU A 95 4.07 2.34 -19.43
N VAL A 96 2.92 1.94 -18.88
CA VAL A 96 1.78 1.43 -19.65
C VAL A 96 1.28 2.49 -20.64
N TYR A 97 1.09 3.75 -20.20
CA TYR A 97 0.66 4.83 -21.09
C TYR A 97 1.71 5.21 -22.14
N ASP A 98 3.01 5.15 -21.81
CA ASP A 98 4.08 5.41 -22.77
C ASP A 98 4.21 4.27 -23.80
N ASN A 99 4.01 3.03 -23.37
CA ASN A 99 3.99 1.86 -24.24
C ASN A 99 2.77 1.89 -25.18
N TYR A 100 1.56 2.15 -24.66
CA TYR A 100 0.37 2.31 -25.49
C TYR A 100 0.48 3.48 -26.46
N GLY A 101 1.01 4.62 -26.01
CA GLY A 101 1.24 5.77 -26.87
C GLY A 101 2.16 5.43 -28.05
N ARG A 102 3.21 4.62 -27.79
CA ARG A 102 4.11 4.13 -28.84
C ARG A 102 3.45 3.09 -29.74
N MET A 103 2.68 2.14 -29.21
CA MET A 103 1.99 1.10 -29.99
C MET A 103 0.92 1.67 -30.92
N ILE A 104 0.13 2.63 -30.44
CA ILE A 104 -0.87 3.34 -31.27
C ILE A 104 -0.16 4.12 -32.38
N SER A 105 0.91 4.86 -32.06
CA SER A 105 1.68 5.62 -33.06
C SER A 105 2.33 4.70 -34.10
N ALA A 106 2.83 3.54 -33.68
CA ALA A 106 3.37 2.53 -34.60
C ALA A 106 2.28 1.96 -35.51
N THR A 107 1.09 1.70 -34.97
CA THR A 107 -0.07 1.23 -35.75
C THR A 107 -0.51 2.27 -36.78
N ASP A 108 -0.53 3.56 -36.43
CA ASP A 108 -0.87 4.64 -37.37
C ASP A 108 0.19 4.78 -38.47
N THR A 109 1.46 4.62 -38.12
CA THR A 109 2.57 4.58 -39.09
C THR A 109 2.41 3.41 -40.05
N ILE A 110 2.07 2.23 -39.53
CA ILE A 110 1.81 1.03 -40.30
C ILE A 110 0.64 1.23 -41.27
N LYS A 111 -0.47 1.85 -40.84
CA LYS A 111 -1.61 2.18 -41.73
C LYS A 111 -1.20 3.13 -42.85
N HIS A 112 -0.38 4.14 -42.55
CA HIS A 112 0.15 5.05 -43.57
C HIS A 112 1.01 4.30 -44.59
N VAL A 113 1.95 3.46 -44.14
CA VAL A 113 2.80 2.63 -45.01
C VAL A 113 1.97 1.68 -45.86
N THR A 114 0.92 1.09 -45.30
CA THR A 114 0.01 0.19 -46.03
C THR A 114 -0.79 0.96 -47.09
N THR A 115 -1.18 2.21 -46.80
CA THR A 115 -1.93 3.05 -47.73
C THR A 115 -1.10 3.44 -48.96
N ASP A 116 0.18 3.72 -48.76
CA ASP A 116 1.11 4.10 -49.83
C ASP A 116 1.71 2.90 -50.59
N MET A 117 1.50 1.67 -50.10
CA MET A 117 2.01 0.44 -50.69
C MET A 117 1.28 0.03 -51.97
N GLN A 118 2.03 -0.54 -52.93
CA GLN A 118 1.46 -1.11 -54.15
C GLN A 118 0.58 -2.34 -53.84
N PRO A 119 -0.46 -2.62 -54.64
CA PRO A 119 -1.44 -3.67 -54.35
C PRO A 119 -0.85 -5.09 -54.23
N MET A 120 0.25 -5.40 -54.93
CA MET A 120 0.95 -6.69 -54.81
C MET A 120 1.64 -6.88 -53.45
N ASP A 121 2.10 -5.81 -52.82
CA ASP A 121 2.75 -5.87 -51.50
C ASP A 121 1.72 -5.94 -50.36
N ARG A 122 0.49 -5.43 -50.59
CA ARG A 122 -0.59 -5.42 -49.59
C ARG A 122 -1.09 -6.82 -49.22
N GLU A 123 -1.23 -7.73 -50.19
CA GLU A 123 -1.72 -9.10 -49.93
C GLU A 123 -0.80 -9.88 -48.98
N THR A 124 0.51 -9.59 -48.99
CA THR A 124 1.48 -10.21 -48.06
C THR A 124 1.49 -9.57 -46.68
N PHE A 125 1.12 -8.29 -46.57
CA PHE A 125 1.15 -7.53 -45.32
C PHE A 125 -0.14 -7.61 -44.51
N GLU A 126 -1.32 -7.70 -45.15
CA GLU A 126 -2.62 -7.80 -44.48
C GLU A 126 -2.71 -8.80 -43.32
N PRO A 127 -2.23 -10.06 -43.43
CA PRO A 127 -2.28 -11.00 -42.31
C PRO A 127 -1.39 -10.59 -41.13
N ILE A 128 -0.23 -9.97 -41.39
CA ILE A 128 0.68 -9.45 -40.36
C ILE A 128 0.02 -8.27 -39.63
N LEU A 129 -0.63 -7.38 -40.37
CA LEU A 129 -1.38 -6.25 -39.82
C LEU A 129 -2.50 -6.69 -38.88
N LYS A 130 -3.24 -7.71 -39.30
CA LYS A 130 -4.32 -8.29 -38.49
C LYS A 130 -3.79 -8.91 -37.20
N SER A 131 -2.71 -9.70 -37.29
CA SER A 131 -2.04 -10.28 -36.12
C SER A 131 -1.53 -9.21 -35.14
N ILE A 132 -0.95 -8.11 -35.65
CA ILE A 132 -0.50 -6.98 -34.82
C ILE A 132 -1.70 -6.30 -34.16
N SER A 133 -2.82 -6.12 -34.87
CA SER A 133 -4.02 -5.50 -34.29
C SER A 133 -4.68 -6.37 -33.23
N ASP A 134 -4.70 -7.69 -33.43
CA ASP A 134 -5.25 -8.66 -32.48
C ASP A 134 -4.38 -8.70 -31.21
N LEU A 135 -3.05 -8.78 -31.36
CA LEU A 135 -2.11 -8.72 -30.25
C LEU A 135 -2.19 -7.39 -29.48
N THR A 136 -2.34 -6.27 -30.18
CA THR A 136 -2.52 -4.94 -29.59
C THR A 136 -3.79 -4.88 -28.73
N ARG A 137 -4.87 -5.52 -29.20
CA ARG A 137 -6.14 -5.59 -28.48
C ARG A 137 -6.04 -6.48 -27.25
N ASP A 138 -5.42 -7.65 -27.36
CA ASP A 138 -5.21 -8.56 -26.23
C ASP A 138 -4.38 -7.90 -25.13
N ILE A 139 -3.29 -7.21 -25.50
CA ILE A 139 -2.47 -6.45 -24.53
C ILE A 139 -3.30 -5.35 -23.85
N ASN A 140 -4.14 -4.64 -24.61
CA ASN A 140 -4.99 -3.57 -24.08
C ASN A 140 -6.02 -4.07 -23.08
N ASP A 141 -6.66 -5.21 -23.36
CA ASP A 141 -7.65 -5.81 -22.48
C ASP A 141 -7.01 -6.30 -21.16
N HIS A 142 -5.79 -6.87 -21.22
CA HIS A 142 -5.05 -7.31 -20.03
C HIS A 142 -4.51 -6.13 -19.20
N GLY A 143 -4.10 -5.03 -19.84
CA GLY A 143 -3.55 -3.88 -19.13
C GLY A 143 -4.60 -3.01 -18.40
N GLN A 144 -5.84 -2.96 -18.90
CA GLN A 144 -6.93 -2.23 -18.22
C GLN A 144 -7.47 -2.97 -17.00
N ALA A 145 -7.52 -4.31 -17.04
CA ALA A 145 -7.94 -5.12 -15.89
C ALA A 145 -7.04 -4.96 -14.67
N GLN A 146 -5.74 -4.70 -14.87
CA GLN A 146 -4.78 -4.50 -13.78
C GLN A 146 -4.69 -3.04 -13.28
N ALA A 147 -5.45 -2.11 -13.85
CA ALA A 147 -5.46 -0.69 -13.44
C ALA A 147 -6.51 -0.38 -12.36
N GLN A 148 -7.36 -1.36 -12.00
CA GLN A 148 -8.31 -1.26 -10.90
C GLN A 148 -7.59 -1.65 -9.61
N THR A 149 -7.04 -0.68 -8.90
CA THR A 149 -6.45 -0.86 -7.56
C THR A 149 -7.22 0.02 -6.58
N GLU A 150 -7.52 -0.53 -5.40
CA GLU A 150 -8.16 0.18 -4.28
C GLU A 150 -7.33 1.40 -3.87
N GLU A 151 -8.00 2.49 -3.50
CA GLU A 151 -7.37 3.74 -3.09
C GLU A 151 -6.86 3.62 -1.65
N LEU A 152 -5.58 3.27 -1.50
CA LEU A 152 -4.88 3.37 -0.20
C LEU A 152 -4.83 4.84 0.20
N THR A 153 -5.17 5.19 1.45
CA THR A 153 -5.17 6.57 1.95
C THR A 153 -4.01 6.78 2.92
N GLU A 154 -3.20 7.83 2.71
CA GLU A 154 -2.17 8.24 3.68
C GLU A 154 -2.82 9.03 4.81
N LEU A 155 -2.51 8.67 6.05
CA LEU A 155 -3.00 9.34 7.25
C LEU A 155 -1.81 9.93 8.02
N ASP A 156 -2.04 11.00 8.76
CA ASP A 156 -0.99 11.56 9.62
C ASP A 156 -0.57 10.52 10.67
N PRO A 157 0.74 10.30 10.93
CA PRO A 157 1.20 9.39 11.98
C PRO A 157 0.55 9.63 13.35
N ASP A 158 0.25 10.88 13.70
CA ASP A 158 -0.42 11.21 14.96
C ASP A 158 -1.90 10.80 14.94
N ASP A 159 -2.57 10.88 13.80
CA ASP A 159 -3.95 10.43 13.64
C ASP A 159 -4.06 8.90 13.60
N MET A 160 -3.08 8.22 12.99
CA MET A 160 -2.98 6.76 13.05
C MET A 160 -2.70 6.26 14.46
N MET A 161 -1.85 6.96 15.21
CA MET A 161 -1.60 6.66 16.62
C MET A 161 -2.88 6.80 17.45
N LYS A 162 -3.66 7.86 17.23
CA LYS A 162 -4.96 8.03 17.89
C LYS A 162 -5.93 6.90 17.53
N ASP A 163 -6.05 6.56 16.25
CA ASP A 163 -6.90 5.46 15.80
C ASP A 163 -6.49 4.12 16.45
N TRP A 164 -5.18 3.82 16.44
CA TRP A 164 -4.63 2.64 17.09
C TRP A 164 -4.92 2.60 18.60
N LEU A 165 -4.82 3.73 19.30
CA LEU A 165 -5.14 3.82 20.73
C LEU A 165 -6.64 3.64 21.00
N THR A 166 -7.51 4.22 20.17
CA THR A 166 -8.97 4.10 20.34
C THR A 166 -9.48 2.69 20.07
N THR A 167 -8.86 1.97 19.13
CA THR A 167 -9.17 0.56 18.84
C THR A 167 -8.44 -0.43 19.76
N GLY A 168 -7.48 0.03 20.56
CA GLY A 168 -6.66 -0.78 21.46
C GLY A 168 -7.45 -1.69 22.42
N PRO A 169 -8.42 -1.16 23.19
CA PRO A 169 -9.22 -1.98 24.09
C PRO A 169 -9.98 -3.12 23.38
N ALA A 170 -10.43 -2.88 22.14
CA ALA A 170 -11.10 -3.91 21.34
C ALA A 170 -10.15 -5.03 20.92
N ARG A 171 -8.91 -4.70 20.55
CA ARG A 171 -7.87 -5.70 20.25
C ARG A 171 -7.52 -6.54 21.46
N VAL A 172 -7.34 -5.91 22.63
CA VAL A 172 -7.08 -6.63 23.89
C VAL A 172 -8.24 -7.58 24.22
N ARG A 173 -9.50 -7.15 24.06
CA ARG A 173 -10.68 -8.02 24.22
C ARG A 173 -10.67 -9.22 23.27
N GLU A 174 -10.24 -9.02 22.02
CA GLU A 174 -10.12 -10.10 21.05
C GLU A 174 -9.02 -11.10 21.41
N LEU A 175 -7.86 -10.62 21.86
CA LEU A 175 -6.77 -11.48 22.35
C LEU A 175 -7.19 -12.30 23.57
N MET A 176 -7.95 -11.71 24.49
CA MET A 176 -8.51 -12.43 25.65
C MET A 176 -9.51 -13.51 25.23
N ARG A 177 -10.37 -13.25 24.22
CA ARG A 177 -11.28 -14.26 23.66
C ARG A 177 -10.55 -15.44 23.03
N ASN A 178 -9.39 -15.19 22.43
CA ASN A 178 -8.54 -16.20 21.80
C ASN A 178 -7.62 -16.92 22.80
N ALA A 179 -7.77 -16.69 24.10
CA ALA A 179 -6.91 -17.21 25.18
C ALA A 179 -5.41 -16.85 25.03
N ALA A 180 -5.09 -15.78 24.31
CA ALA A 180 -3.73 -15.30 24.08
C ALA A 180 -3.30 -14.28 25.17
N PHE A 181 -3.40 -14.68 26.44
CA PHE A 181 -3.26 -13.75 27.58
C PHE A 181 -1.86 -13.10 27.69
N ALA A 182 -0.79 -13.83 27.39
CA ALA A 182 0.56 -13.28 27.43
C ALA A 182 0.76 -12.15 26.40
N VAL A 183 0.17 -12.29 25.20
CA VAL A 183 0.21 -11.26 24.15
C VAL A 183 -0.66 -10.07 24.55
N ALA A 184 -1.81 -10.32 25.16
CA ALA A 184 -2.70 -9.26 25.66
C ALA A 184 -2.04 -8.39 26.73
N GLU A 185 -1.19 -8.94 27.62
CA GLU A 185 -0.44 -8.16 28.61
C GLU A 185 0.60 -7.23 27.98
N VAL A 186 1.27 -7.70 26.91
CA VAL A 186 2.23 -6.89 26.16
C VAL A 186 1.53 -5.73 25.46
N GLU A 187 0.45 -6.02 24.72
CA GLU A 187 -0.37 -5.00 24.03
C GLU A 187 -0.90 -3.95 25.02
N LEU A 188 -1.38 -4.37 26.21
CA LEU A 188 -1.83 -3.46 27.26
C LEU A 188 -0.73 -2.50 27.72
N LYS A 189 0.48 -3.01 27.91
CA LYS A 189 1.62 -2.21 28.33
C LYS A 189 2.00 -1.20 27.24
N GLU A 190 2.04 -1.62 25.98
CA GLU A 190 2.34 -0.75 24.85
C GLU A 190 1.29 0.35 24.67
N ILE A 191 0.01 0.03 24.85
CA ILE A 191 -1.07 1.03 24.81
C ILE A 191 -0.87 2.05 25.94
N GLN A 192 -0.58 1.61 27.17
CA GLN A 192 -0.36 2.49 28.31
C GLN A 192 0.84 3.43 28.13
N GLU A 193 1.96 2.91 27.62
CA GLU A 193 3.17 3.71 27.37
C GLU A 193 2.93 4.79 26.31
N ASN A 194 2.13 4.49 25.30
CA ASN A 194 1.87 5.41 24.18
C ASN A 194 0.72 6.39 24.44
N LEU A 195 -0.19 6.09 25.38
CA LEU A 195 -1.40 6.87 25.66
C LEU A 195 -1.11 8.31 26.10
N ASP A 196 -0.05 8.52 26.88
CA ASP A 196 0.33 9.86 27.34
C ASP A 196 0.97 10.71 26.25
N SER A 197 1.63 10.06 25.29
CA SER A 197 2.38 10.72 24.23
C SER A 197 1.55 11.12 23.01
N ALA A 198 0.31 10.63 22.91
CA ALA A 198 -0.53 10.76 21.72
C ALA A 198 -1.52 11.94 21.75
N GLY A 199 -1.61 12.67 22.87
CA GLY A 199 -2.41 13.89 22.96
C GLY A 199 -3.93 13.69 22.77
N LEU A 200 -4.49 12.55 23.18
CA LEU A 200 -5.94 12.33 23.17
C LEU A 200 -6.66 13.30 24.12
N GLU A 201 -7.78 13.86 23.65
CA GLU A 201 -8.63 14.76 24.42
C GLU A 201 -9.52 13.98 25.41
N ALA A 202 -9.78 14.56 26.59
CA ALA A 202 -10.78 14.04 27.52
C ALA A 202 -12.20 14.29 26.94
N PRO A 203 -13.17 13.34 27.05
CA PRO A 203 -13.18 12.14 27.91
C PRO A 203 -12.64 10.86 27.26
N THR A 204 -12.34 10.86 25.96
CA THR A 204 -11.96 9.64 25.23
C THR A 204 -10.73 8.94 25.83
N LYS A 205 -9.74 9.74 26.27
CA LYS A 205 -8.58 9.21 26.99
C LYS A 205 -8.98 8.53 28.31
N GLU A 206 -9.86 9.14 29.08
CA GLU A 206 -10.31 8.63 30.39
C GLU A 206 -11.13 7.35 30.25
N ASP A 207 -12.01 7.30 29.24
CA ASP A 207 -12.81 6.11 28.91
C ASP A 207 -11.91 4.93 28.52
N ILE A 208 -10.89 5.17 27.69
CA ILE A 208 -9.90 4.14 27.30
C ILE A 208 -9.11 3.66 28.51
N VAL A 209 -8.63 4.57 29.39
CA VAL A 209 -7.92 4.18 30.62
C VAL A 209 -8.79 3.28 31.49
N ALA A 210 -10.03 3.69 31.76
CA ALA A 210 -10.95 2.93 32.60
C ALA A 210 -11.22 1.54 32.01
N GLU A 211 -11.37 1.44 30.70
CA GLU A 211 -11.58 0.15 30.04
C GLU A 211 -10.34 -0.76 30.12
N LEU A 212 -9.14 -0.22 29.89
CA LEU A 212 -7.88 -0.98 29.97
C LEU A 212 -7.60 -1.47 31.40
N GLU A 213 -7.98 -0.70 32.43
CA GLU A 213 -7.86 -1.12 33.83
C GLU A 213 -8.73 -2.34 34.15
N VAL A 214 -9.97 -2.36 33.62
CA VAL A 214 -10.88 -3.51 33.77
C VAL A 214 -10.29 -4.74 33.10
N LEU A 215 -9.81 -4.62 31.86
CA LEU A 215 -9.21 -5.73 31.11
C LEU A 215 -7.95 -6.25 31.81
N ALA A 216 -7.10 -5.36 32.33
CA ALA A 216 -5.91 -5.75 33.07
C ALA A 216 -6.24 -6.52 34.37
N ALA A 217 -7.31 -6.12 35.08
CA ALA A 217 -7.77 -6.83 36.27
C ALA A 217 -8.28 -8.24 35.94
N GLU A 218 -8.99 -8.38 34.81
CA GLU A 218 -9.52 -9.66 34.34
C GLU A 218 -8.39 -10.62 33.91
N ILE A 219 -7.38 -10.14 33.17
CA ILE A 219 -6.19 -10.95 32.83
C ILE A 219 -5.46 -11.43 34.08
N ARG A 220 -5.27 -10.56 35.09
CA ARG A 220 -4.63 -10.93 36.36
C ARG A 220 -5.41 -12.01 37.12
N LYS A 221 -6.74 -11.94 37.09
CA LYS A 221 -7.61 -12.92 37.73
C LYS A 221 -7.47 -14.30 37.07
N ILE A 222 -7.54 -14.36 35.74
CA ILE A 222 -7.42 -15.62 34.97
C ILE A 222 -6.05 -16.27 35.22
N ARG A 223 -4.97 -15.48 35.22
CA ARG A 223 -3.62 -16.00 35.53
C ARG A 223 -3.51 -16.59 36.93
N ASN A 224 -4.18 -16.00 37.92
CA ASN A 224 -4.17 -16.51 39.30
C ASN A 224 -5.03 -17.77 39.47
N GLU A 225 -6.03 -18.00 38.61
CA GLU A 225 -6.84 -19.22 38.60
C GLU A 225 -6.16 -20.40 37.88
N GLU A 226 -5.22 -20.14 36.97
CA GLU A 226 -4.43 -21.16 36.25
C GLU A 226 -3.21 -21.70 37.02
N ALA A 227 -2.84 -21.13 38.17
CA ALA A 227 -1.74 -21.65 38.98
C ALA A 227 -2.24 -22.80 39.89
N PRO A 228 -1.93 -24.09 39.61
CA PRO A 228 -2.31 -25.15 40.53
C PRO A 228 -1.50 -24.99 41.82
N VAL A 229 -2.22 -24.78 42.92
CA VAL A 229 -1.69 -24.99 44.27
C VAL A 229 -1.31 -26.47 44.35
N PHE A 230 -0.04 -26.79 44.14
CA PHE A 230 0.51 -28.06 44.59
C PHE A 230 0.49 -28.01 46.13
N GLU A 231 -0.60 -28.50 46.73
CA GLU A 231 -0.58 -28.91 48.13
C GLU A 231 0.49 -29.99 48.25
N VAL A 232 1.63 -29.63 48.83
CA VAL A 232 2.61 -30.59 49.31
C VAL A 232 1.94 -31.30 50.49
N GLU A 233 1.31 -32.43 50.18
CA GLU A 233 0.74 -33.36 51.15
C GLU A 233 1.86 -33.75 52.12
N GLY A 234 1.68 -33.38 53.39
CA GLY A 234 2.64 -33.61 54.45
C GLY A 234 2.82 -35.12 54.68
N ASP A 235 4.03 -35.61 54.41
CA ASP A 235 4.44 -36.95 54.78
C ASP A 235 4.74 -37.00 56.29
N ASP A 236 3.67 -37.12 57.07
CA ASP A 236 3.70 -37.45 58.50
C ASP A 236 4.02 -38.95 58.67
N SER A 237 5.23 -39.33 58.27
CA SER A 237 5.75 -40.70 58.42
C SER A 237 7.13 -40.71 59.07
N ASN A 238 7.27 -40.16 60.29
CA ASN A 238 8.39 -40.57 61.13
C ASN A 238 8.05 -40.58 62.63
N LYS A 239 7.46 -41.69 63.07
CA LYS A 239 7.39 -42.08 64.47
C LYS A 239 7.85 -43.53 64.60
N ALA A 240 9.14 -43.76 64.89
CA ALA A 240 9.62 -44.86 65.73
C ALA A 240 11.16 -44.89 65.86
N ALA A 241 11.61 -45.25 67.06
CA ALA A 241 13.00 -45.52 67.51
C ALA A 241 13.86 -44.26 67.79
N HIS A 242 14.41 -44.01 68.98
CA HIS A 242 14.78 -44.87 70.10
C HIS A 242 14.65 -44.15 71.44
N THR A 243 13.99 -44.79 72.40
CA THR A 243 14.34 -44.75 73.83
C THR A 243 15.26 -45.94 74.12
N SER A 244 16.49 -45.65 74.53
CA SER A 244 17.29 -46.29 75.60
C SER A 244 18.77 -46.02 75.41
#